data_AF-Q9Y847-F1
#
_entry.id   AF-Q9Y847-F1
#
_cell.length_a   1.000
_cell.length_b   1.000
_cell.length_c   1.000
_cell.angle_alpha   90.00
_cell.angle_beta   90.00
_cell.angle_gamma   90.00
#
_symmetry.space_group_name_H-M   'P 1'
#
loop_
_entity.id
_entity.type
_entity.pdbx_description
1 polymer ?
#
loop_
_entity_poly.entity_id
_entity_poly.type
_entity_poly.pdbx_seq_one_letter_code
_entity_poly.pdbx_strand_id
1 'polypeptide(L)'
;ACQNYNGPLKPDIVNNIFEVLLEACQGRSWDGKASVVSGVLESFKKLSARVTLDKFCQRIDTMIIAELSRRNKSYVKGLIQPFAEYVFFRNDQKLYEKLIDVTQEVFLDLELEDNNETHESNDNMKSKKPRLLNDLNRASSKKNIEMENYRIEIIKTVAKGYKDILHEEKGINTNNVIKLVFEFMKGMFESSKILYSWRSELAYFDVAILLITPWTKTEVSSNDVSHIFIDIWKYGHALCNKKEVIESVKIKLIRYGGLLKEKFPHTNTMVDFGILEILRVDDSSVLKAEALNIGISQ
;
A
#
# COMPACT_ATOMS: atom_id res chain seq x y z
N ALA A 1 -19.27 -11.59 -14.45
CA ALA A 1 -19.59 -12.66 -15.43
C ALA A 1 -18.62 -13.85 -15.37
N CYS A 2 -17.31 -13.67 -15.17
CA CYS A 2 -16.33 -14.78 -15.19
C CYS A 2 -16.12 -15.53 -13.86
N GLN A 3 -16.90 -15.27 -12.80
CA GLN A 3 -16.60 -15.85 -11.47
C GLN A 3 -16.95 -17.35 -11.33
N ASN A 4 -17.84 -17.91 -12.16
CA ASN A 4 -18.37 -19.28 -11.96
C ASN A 4 -18.31 -20.20 -13.20
N TYR A 5 -17.52 -19.89 -14.24
CA TYR A 5 -17.43 -20.76 -15.42
C TYR A 5 -16.36 -21.86 -15.22
N ASN A 6 -16.82 -23.10 -15.07
CA ASN A 6 -15.98 -24.32 -14.93
C ASN A 6 -15.95 -25.19 -16.21
N GLY A 7 -16.47 -24.70 -17.34
CA GLY A 7 -16.36 -25.40 -18.61
C GLY A 7 -14.96 -25.26 -19.24
N PRO A 8 -14.58 -26.14 -20.18
CA PRO A 8 -13.34 -26.00 -20.93
C PRO A 8 -13.38 -24.72 -21.76
N LEU A 9 -12.53 -23.75 -21.42
CA LEU A 9 -12.36 -22.52 -22.19
C LEU A 9 -11.59 -22.85 -23.47
N LYS A 10 -12.24 -22.68 -24.62
CA LYS A 10 -11.56 -22.83 -25.91
C LYS A 10 -10.53 -21.71 -26.07
N PRO A 11 -9.24 -22.01 -26.35
CA PRO A 11 -8.21 -20.99 -26.52
C PRO A 11 -8.57 -19.90 -27.53
N ASP A 12 -9.28 -20.24 -28.60
CA ASP A 12 -9.70 -19.28 -29.64
C ASP A 12 -10.69 -18.24 -29.13
N ILE A 13 -11.60 -18.62 -28.22
CA ILE A 13 -12.55 -17.69 -27.61
C ILE A 13 -11.79 -16.71 -26.70
N VAL A 14 -10.87 -17.23 -25.90
CA VAL A 14 -10.02 -16.40 -25.03
C VAL A 14 -9.18 -15.44 -25.84
N ASN A 15 -8.60 -15.90 -26.96
CA ASN A 15 -7.83 -15.06 -27.87
C ASN A 15 -8.68 -13.91 -28.43
N ASN A 16 -9.87 -14.21 -28.95
CA ASN A 16 -10.75 -13.18 -29.51
C ASN A 16 -11.18 -12.16 -28.45
N ILE A 17 -11.42 -12.59 -27.21
CA ILE A 17 -11.73 -11.68 -26.11
C ILE A 17 -10.57 -10.72 -25.86
N PHE A 18 -9.33 -11.21 -25.78
CA PHE A 18 -8.18 -10.34 -25.56
C PHE A 18 -7.91 -9.41 -26.73
N GLU A 19 -8.12 -9.83 -27.98
CA GLU A 19 -8.01 -8.95 -29.14
C GLU A 19 -9.00 -7.77 -29.03
N VAL A 20 -10.29 -8.06 -28.79
CA VAL A 20 -11.33 -7.04 -28.67
C VAL A 20 -11.06 -6.10 -27.49
N LEU A 21 -10.65 -6.65 -26.34
CA LEU A 21 -10.35 -5.86 -25.15
C LEU A 21 -9.13 -4.96 -25.36
N LEU A 22 -8.07 -5.47 -25.99
CA LEU A 22 -6.87 -4.68 -26.29
C LEU A 22 -7.15 -3.59 -27.32
N GLU A 23 -8.00 -3.87 -28.30
CA GLU A 23 -8.46 -2.87 -29.28
C GLU A 23 -9.29 -1.76 -28.60
N ALA A 24 -10.20 -2.12 -27.69
CA ALA A 24 -10.97 -1.15 -26.91
C ALA A 24 -10.11 -0.24 -26.01
N CYS A 25 -8.91 -0.69 -25.64
CA CYS A 25 -7.94 0.11 -24.90
C CYS A 25 -7.14 1.09 -25.78
N GLN A 26 -7.28 1.06 -27.10
CA GLN A 26 -6.57 1.99 -27.99
C GLN A 26 -7.24 3.38 -28.01
N GLY A 27 -6.53 4.38 -28.55
CA GLY A 27 -7.08 5.72 -28.77
C GLY A 27 -7.07 6.63 -27.53
N ARG A 28 -7.98 7.61 -27.48
CA ARG A 28 -8.04 8.64 -26.43
C ARG A 28 -8.56 8.07 -25.10
N SER A 29 -8.26 8.73 -23.99
CA SER A 29 -8.85 8.43 -22.69
C SER A 29 -10.32 8.88 -22.67
N TRP A 30 -11.20 8.07 -22.10
CA TRP A 30 -12.64 8.32 -21.96
C TRP A 30 -13.15 7.75 -20.63
N ASP A 31 -14.31 8.21 -20.17
CA ASP A 31 -14.86 7.85 -18.86
C ASP A 31 -15.26 6.37 -18.79
N GLY A 32 -14.55 5.59 -17.97
CA GLY A 32 -14.74 4.14 -17.86
C GLY A 32 -13.67 3.32 -18.57
N LYS A 33 -12.78 3.95 -19.35
CA LYS A 33 -11.63 3.26 -19.96
C LYS A 33 -10.74 2.58 -18.92
N ALA A 34 -10.57 3.21 -17.76
CA ALA A 34 -9.78 2.65 -16.66
C ALA A 34 -10.33 1.28 -16.24
N SER A 35 -11.66 1.13 -16.16
CA SER A 35 -12.31 -0.14 -15.83
C SER A 35 -12.07 -1.21 -16.90
N VAL A 36 -12.02 -0.82 -18.19
CA VAL A 36 -11.68 -1.75 -19.28
C VAL A 36 -10.24 -2.24 -19.14
N VAL A 37 -9.29 -1.32 -18.92
CA VAL A 37 -7.87 -1.65 -18.70
C VAL A 37 -7.72 -2.58 -17.49
N SER A 38 -8.33 -2.26 -16.35
CA SER A 38 -8.35 -3.13 -15.17
C SER A 38 -8.93 -4.52 -15.49
N GLY A 39 -10.02 -4.56 -16.25
CA GLY A 39 -10.63 -5.79 -16.71
C GLY A 39 -9.69 -6.65 -17.58
N VAL A 40 -8.86 -6.03 -18.42
CA VAL A 40 -7.82 -6.74 -19.19
C VAL A 40 -6.81 -7.40 -18.26
N LEU A 41 -6.26 -6.64 -17.31
CA LEU A 41 -5.24 -7.13 -16.37
C LEU A 41 -5.78 -8.27 -15.48
N GLU A 42 -6.97 -8.08 -14.91
CA GLU A 42 -7.62 -9.08 -14.07
C GLU A 42 -7.98 -10.36 -14.86
N SER A 43 -8.48 -10.20 -16.09
CA SER A 43 -8.77 -11.33 -16.96
C SER A 43 -7.49 -12.08 -17.33
N PHE A 44 -6.40 -11.38 -17.60
CA PHE A 44 -5.11 -12.00 -17.89
C PHE A 44 -4.58 -12.82 -16.71
N LYS A 45 -4.60 -12.24 -15.50
CA LYS A 45 -4.22 -12.94 -14.26
C LYS A 45 -5.06 -14.21 -14.04
N LYS A 46 -6.37 -14.17 -14.27
CA LYS A 46 -7.25 -15.33 -14.05
C LYS A 46 -7.15 -16.39 -15.13
N LEU A 47 -6.98 -16.00 -16.40
CA LEU A 47 -7.04 -16.92 -17.54
C LEU A 47 -5.70 -17.56 -17.86
N SER A 48 -4.58 -16.91 -17.51
CA SER A 48 -3.22 -17.48 -17.64
C SER A 48 -3.03 -18.79 -16.89
N ALA A 49 -3.77 -19.01 -15.79
CA ALA A 49 -3.78 -20.29 -15.07
C ALA A 49 -4.47 -21.44 -15.85
N ARG A 50 -5.22 -21.12 -16.92
CA ARG A 50 -6.06 -22.08 -17.66
C ARG A 50 -5.67 -22.22 -19.13
N VAL A 51 -5.07 -21.18 -19.71
CA VAL A 51 -4.70 -21.10 -21.14
C VAL A 51 -3.37 -20.36 -21.25
N THR A 52 -2.49 -20.80 -22.14
CA THR A 52 -1.25 -20.09 -22.47
C THR A 52 -1.56 -18.78 -23.20
N LEU A 53 -1.12 -17.65 -22.63
CA LEU A 53 -1.40 -16.30 -23.15
C LEU A 53 -0.13 -15.52 -23.52
N ASP A 54 1.01 -16.19 -23.74
CA ASP A 54 2.32 -15.56 -23.94
C ASP A 54 2.33 -14.52 -25.06
N LYS A 55 1.55 -14.75 -26.13
CA LYS A 55 1.42 -13.80 -27.24
C LYS A 55 0.81 -12.45 -26.86
N PHE A 56 0.08 -12.38 -25.74
CA PHE A 56 -0.54 -11.15 -25.26
C PHE A 56 0.30 -10.42 -24.22
N CYS A 57 1.27 -11.08 -23.58
CA CYS A 57 2.12 -10.48 -22.53
C CYS A 57 2.68 -9.12 -22.97
N GLN A 58 3.47 -9.10 -24.04
CA GLN A 58 4.11 -7.88 -24.52
C GLN A 58 3.11 -6.79 -24.94
N ARG A 59 1.95 -7.19 -25.49
CA ARG A 59 0.91 -6.24 -25.90
C ARG A 59 0.22 -5.61 -24.70
N ILE A 60 -0.05 -6.41 -23.66
CA ILE A 60 -0.62 -5.93 -22.40
C ILE A 60 0.38 -5.03 -21.70
N ASP A 61 1.65 -5.43 -21.60
CA ASP A 61 2.74 -4.64 -21.01
C ASP A 61 2.88 -3.28 -21.72
N THR A 62 2.90 -3.29 -23.05
CA THR A 62 2.98 -2.06 -23.86
C THR A 62 1.74 -1.19 -23.65
N MET A 63 0.55 -1.79 -23.64
CA MET A 63 -0.72 -1.08 -23.45
C MET A 63 -0.75 -0.39 -22.08
N ILE A 64 -0.44 -1.11 -20.99
CA ILE A 64 -0.50 -0.53 -19.65
C ILE A 64 0.56 0.54 -19.44
N ILE A 65 1.78 0.36 -19.95
CA ILE A 65 2.84 1.38 -19.89
C ILE A 65 2.40 2.66 -20.63
N ALA A 66 1.75 2.52 -21.80
CA ALA A 66 1.24 3.65 -22.56
C ALA A 66 0.10 4.37 -21.82
N GLU A 67 -0.81 3.61 -21.18
CA GLU A 67 -1.92 4.18 -20.42
C GLU A 67 -1.46 4.87 -19.11
N LEU A 68 -0.42 4.36 -18.46
CA LEU A 68 0.19 5.02 -17.29
C LEU A 68 1.01 6.27 -17.65
N SER A 69 1.40 6.42 -18.91
CA SER A 69 2.16 7.60 -19.39
C SER A 69 1.24 8.74 -19.88
N ARG A 70 -0.07 8.63 -19.63
CA ARG A 70 -1.05 9.66 -20.01
C ARG A 70 -0.92 10.89 -19.13
N ARG A 71 -1.20 12.07 -19.70
CA ARG A 71 -1.19 13.35 -18.97
C ARG A 71 -2.31 13.49 -17.94
N ASN A 72 -3.42 12.78 -18.10
CA ASN A 72 -4.55 12.85 -17.17
C ASN A 72 -4.21 12.07 -15.89
N LYS A 73 -3.79 12.77 -14.85
CA LYS A 73 -3.39 12.19 -13.56
C LYS A 73 -4.53 11.50 -12.82
N SER A 74 -5.75 12.03 -12.90
CA SER A 74 -6.93 11.39 -12.31
C SER A 74 -7.20 10.01 -12.94
N TYR A 75 -7.05 9.92 -14.27
CA TYR A 75 -7.14 8.64 -14.98
C TYR A 75 -6.01 7.69 -14.57
N VAL A 76 -4.76 8.16 -14.54
CA VAL A 76 -3.60 7.34 -14.14
C VAL A 76 -3.73 6.84 -12.70
N LYS A 77 -4.23 7.66 -11.77
CA LYS A 77 -4.50 7.29 -10.37
C LYS A 77 -5.38 6.04 -10.28
N GLY A 78 -6.39 5.92 -11.14
CA GLY A 78 -7.29 4.76 -11.22
C GLY A 78 -6.66 3.48 -11.77
N LEU A 79 -5.48 3.55 -12.37
CA LEU A 79 -4.79 2.40 -12.97
C LEU A 79 -3.68 1.82 -12.07
N ILE A 80 -3.20 2.57 -11.07
CA ILE A 80 -2.03 2.16 -10.26
C ILE A 80 -2.29 0.85 -9.52
N GLN A 81 -3.42 0.72 -8.85
CA GLN A 81 -3.74 -0.49 -8.09
C GLN A 81 -3.84 -1.74 -9.00
N PRO A 82 -4.67 -1.75 -10.07
CA PRO A 82 -4.70 -2.86 -11.03
C PRO A 82 -3.34 -3.17 -11.64
N PHE A 83 -2.54 -2.13 -11.91
CA PHE A 83 -1.20 -2.30 -12.44
C PHE A 83 -0.26 -2.95 -11.42
N ALA A 84 -0.28 -2.52 -10.15
CA ALA A 84 0.51 -3.13 -9.09
C ALA A 84 0.21 -4.63 -8.97
N GLU A 85 -1.08 -5.00 -8.92
CA GLU A 85 -1.50 -6.41 -8.86
C GLU A 85 -1.01 -7.23 -10.07
N TYR A 86 -0.96 -6.61 -11.25
CA TYR A 86 -0.43 -7.21 -12.46
C TYR A 86 1.10 -7.34 -12.43
N VAL A 87 1.83 -6.33 -11.97
CA VAL A 87 3.30 -6.33 -11.84
C VAL A 87 3.76 -7.49 -10.97
N PHE A 88 3.16 -7.65 -9.78
CA PHE A 88 3.51 -8.74 -8.86
C PHE A 88 3.11 -10.10 -9.40
N PHE A 89 1.99 -10.19 -10.14
CA PHE A 89 1.62 -11.42 -10.85
C PHE A 89 2.61 -11.80 -11.97
N ARG A 90 3.13 -10.81 -12.72
CA ARG A 90 4.10 -11.02 -13.79
C ARG A 90 5.51 -11.27 -13.26
N ASN A 91 5.78 -10.85 -12.03
CA ASN A 91 7.09 -10.83 -11.39
C ASN A 91 8.21 -10.25 -12.29
N ASP A 92 7.89 -9.17 -13.01
CA ASP A 92 8.79 -8.53 -13.97
C ASP A 92 9.42 -7.26 -13.38
N GLN A 93 10.75 -7.22 -13.38
CA GLN A 93 11.53 -6.12 -12.79
C GLN A 93 11.34 -4.78 -13.51
N LYS A 94 11.13 -4.78 -14.84
CA LYS A 94 10.92 -3.53 -15.59
C LYS A 94 9.54 -2.95 -15.31
N LEU A 95 8.52 -3.81 -15.22
CA LEU A 95 7.19 -3.39 -14.79
C LEU A 95 7.21 -2.85 -13.36
N TYR A 96 8.00 -3.46 -12.47
CA TYR A 96 8.19 -3.00 -11.10
C TYR A 96 8.86 -1.63 -11.02
N GLU A 97 9.92 -1.38 -11.78
CA GLU A 97 10.54 -0.05 -11.88
C GLU A 97 9.52 1.00 -12.35
N LYS A 98 8.74 0.67 -13.38
CA LYS A 98 7.68 1.57 -13.86
C LYS A 98 6.59 1.83 -12.80
N LEU A 99 6.25 0.82 -11.99
CA LEU A 99 5.30 0.96 -10.89
C LEU A 99 5.83 1.93 -9.83
N ILE A 100 7.12 1.83 -9.48
CA ILE A 100 7.76 2.76 -8.54
C ILE A 100 7.67 4.18 -9.08
N ASP A 101 8.12 4.41 -10.31
CA ASP A 101 8.16 5.75 -10.92
C ASP A 101 6.78 6.40 -10.93
N VAL A 102 5.76 5.69 -11.41
CA VAL A 102 4.40 6.24 -11.53
C VAL A 102 3.76 6.45 -10.15
N THR A 103 4.02 5.57 -9.19
CA THR A 103 3.48 5.71 -7.83
C THR A 103 4.11 6.91 -7.12
N GLN A 104 5.43 7.08 -7.24
CA GLN A 104 6.13 8.24 -6.68
C GLN A 104 5.65 9.55 -7.32
N GLU A 105 5.53 9.59 -8.65
CA GLU A 105 5.01 10.74 -9.38
C GLU A 105 3.59 11.11 -8.91
N VAL A 106 2.71 10.12 -8.74
CA VAL A 106 1.34 10.35 -8.28
C VAL A 106 1.28 10.80 -6.82
N PHE A 107 2.14 10.25 -5.95
CA PHE A 107 2.24 10.73 -4.57
C PHE A 107 2.74 12.18 -4.51
N LEU A 108 3.69 12.55 -5.35
CA LEU A 108 4.13 13.95 -5.49
C LEU A 108 3.03 14.85 -6.08
N ASP A 109 2.27 14.38 -7.07
CA ASP A 109 1.16 15.15 -7.65
C ASP A 109 0.04 15.42 -6.62
N LEU A 110 -0.27 14.44 -5.76
CA LEU A 110 -1.15 14.64 -4.61
C LEU A 110 -0.64 15.75 -3.69
N GLU A 111 0.68 15.95 -3.62
CA GLU A 111 1.33 17.04 -2.89
C GLU A 111 1.44 18.35 -3.71
N LEU A 112 0.96 18.44 -4.95
CA LEU A 112 1.01 19.67 -5.76
C LEU A 112 -0.37 20.27 -6.03
N GLU A 113 -1.43 19.44 -6.10
CA GLU A 113 -2.80 19.83 -6.49
C GLU A 113 -3.43 20.96 -5.62
N ASP A 114 -3.01 21.16 -4.37
CA ASP A 114 -3.61 22.14 -3.44
C ASP A 114 -3.08 23.59 -3.57
N ASN A 115 -2.07 23.86 -4.42
CA ASN A 115 -1.56 25.23 -4.61
C ASN A 115 -2.41 26.08 -5.57
N ASN A 116 -3.37 25.48 -6.28
CA ASN A 116 -4.15 26.16 -7.32
C ASN A 116 -5.60 26.49 -6.93
N GLU A 117 -6.04 26.18 -5.70
CA GLU A 117 -7.42 26.41 -5.22
C GLU A 117 -7.56 27.59 -4.25
N THR A 118 -6.70 28.62 -4.34
CA THR A 118 -6.94 29.92 -3.68
C THR A 118 -6.99 31.06 -4.68
N HIS A 119 -7.99 31.07 -5.55
CA HIS A 119 -8.40 32.30 -6.23
C HIS A 119 -9.86 32.26 -6.69
N GLU A 120 -10.82 31.97 -5.80
CA GLU A 120 -12.18 32.50 -5.97
C GLU A 120 -12.72 33.06 -4.64
N SER A 121 -12.54 34.38 -4.53
CA SER A 121 -13.37 35.39 -3.88
C SER A 121 -14.52 34.95 -2.97
N ASN A 122 -14.41 35.27 -1.68
CA ASN A 122 -15.47 36.07 -1.06
C ASN A 122 -14.96 36.95 0.07
N ASP A 123 -15.46 38.18 0.01
CA ASP A 123 -15.12 39.35 0.80
C ASP A 123 -15.53 39.20 2.29
N ASN A 124 -14.83 39.94 3.16
CA ASN A 124 -15.21 40.30 4.54
C ASN A 124 -15.35 39.22 5.63
N MET A 125 -14.31 39.05 6.45
CA MET A 125 -14.28 39.48 7.86
C MET A 125 -13.05 38.91 8.58
N LYS A 126 -12.22 39.82 9.11
CA LYS A 126 -11.16 39.52 10.08
C LYS A 126 -11.75 38.81 11.29
N SER A 127 -11.55 37.50 11.41
CA SER A 127 -11.61 36.81 12.70
C SER A 127 -10.43 35.86 12.82
N LYS A 128 -9.59 36.12 13.83
CA LYS A 128 -8.48 35.26 14.24
C LYS A 128 -9.05 33.94 14.77
N LYS A 129 -9.36 32.98 13.89
CA LYS A 129 -9.63 31.60 14.31
C LYS A 129 -8.30 30.92 14.70
N PRO A 130 -8.25 30.17 15.83
CA PRO A 130 -7.05 29.44 16.23
C PRO A 130 -6.67 28.40 15.17
N ARG A 131 -5.40 28.37 14.76
CA ARG A 131 -4.88 27.45 13.72
C ARG A 131 -5.25 25.97 13.96
N LEU A 132 -5.33 25.55 15.23
CA LEU A 132 -5.72 24.18 15.64
C LEU A 132 -7.12 23.73 15.17
N LEU A 133 -8.10 24.65 15.07
CA LEU A 133 -9.44 24.34 14.57
C LEU A 133 -9.49 24.20 13.04
N ASN A 134 -8.54 24.80 12.33
CA ASN A 134 -8.42 24.64 10.87
C ASN A 134 -7.80 23.28 10.52
N ASP A 135 -6.84 22.80 11.31
CA ASP A 135 -6.17 21.51 11.05
C ASP A 135 -7.10 20.31 11.29
N LEU A 136 -7.89 20.31 12.38
CA LEU A 136 -8.89 19.26 12.64
C LEU A 136 -9.98 19.18 11.56
N ASN A 137 -10.47 20.33 11.09
CA ASN A 137 -11.46 20.41 10.02
C ASN A 137 -10.86 20.01 8.65
N ARG A 138 -9.57 20.29 8.42
CA ARG A 138 -8.86 19.89 7.20
C ARG A 138 -8.55 18.38 7.18
N ALA A 139 -8.09 17.81 8.29
CA ALA A 139 -7.84 16.37 8.41
C ALA A 139 -9.10 15.53 8.22
N SER A 140 -10.24 16.07 8.67
CA SER A 140 -11.57 15.45 8.51
C SER A 140 -12.28 15.85 7.23
N SER A 141 -11.66 16.67 6.37
CA SER A 141 -12.26 17.06 5.10
C SER A 141 -12.36 15.85 4.18
N LYS A 142 -13.43 15.80 3.37
CA LYS A 142 -13.64 14.71 2.40
C LYS A 142 -12.43 14.54 1.46
N LYS A 143 -11.87 15.66 0.97
CA LYS A 143 -10.68 15.68 0.10
C LYS A 143 -9.46 15.05 0.79
N ASN A 144 -9.14 15.45 2.03
CA ASN A 144 -8.01 14.88 2.76
C ASN A 144 -8.21 13.38 3.04
N ILE A 145 -9.41 12.98 3.46
CA ILE A 145 -9.74 11.57 3.72
C ILE A 145 -9.59 10.73 2.45
N GLU A 146 -10.07 11.23 1.30
CA GLU A 146 -9.93 10.54 0.01
C GLU A 146 -8.46 10.39 -0.40
N MET A 147 -7.65 11.43 -0.22
CA MET A 147 -6.21 11.38 -0.52
C MET A 147 -5.44 10.45 0.43
N GLU A 148 -5.73 10.52 1.73
CA GLU A 148 -5.16 9.63 2.76
C GLU A 148 -5.51 8.17 2.46
N ASN A 149 -6.79 7.87 2.23
CA ASN A 149 -7.25 6.52 1.91
C ASN A 149 -6.65 6.00 0.61
N TYR A 150 -6.59 6.84 -0.43
CA TYR A 150 -5.98 6.45 -1.70
C TYR A 150 -4.53 6.01 -1.50
N ARG A 151 -3.73 6.81 -0.78
CA ARG A 151 -2.33 6.48 -0.48
C ARG A 151 -2.22 5.17 0.31
N ILE A 152 -3.05 5.01 1.34
CA ILE A 152 -3.11 3.79 2.16
C ILE A 152 -3.40 2.55 1.30
N GLU A 153 -4.39 2.63 0.39
CA GLU A 153 -4.78 1.48 -0.43
C GLU A 153 -3.70 1.10 -1.44
N ILE A 154 -2.97 2.06 -2.02
CA ILE A 154 -1.80 1.75 -2.85
C ILE A 154 -0.72 1.03 -2.04
N ILE A 155 -0.38 1.53 -0.85
CA ILE A 155 0.64 0.91 0.02
C ILE A 155 0.24 -0.53 0.38
N LYS A 156 -1.01 -0.74 0.78
CA LYS A 156 -1.54 -2.09 1.05
C LYS A 156 -1.49 -3.00 -0.16
N THR A 157 -1.79 -2.48 -1.36
CA THR A 157 -1.75 -3.26 -2.60
C THR A 157 -0.32 -3.74 -2.89
N VAL A 158 0.66 -2.83 -2.81
CA VAL A 158 2.08 -3.16 -3.00
C VAL A 158 2.54 -4.18 -1.95
N ALA A 159 2.14 -3.99 -0.68
CA ALA A 159 2.46 -4.92 0.40
C ALA A 159 1.80 -6.30 0.24
N LYS A 160 0.59 -6.40 -0.35
CA LYS A 160 -0.03 -7.69 -0.67
C LYS A 160 0.75 -8.42 -1.77
N GLY A 161 1.25 -7.68 -2.77
CA GLY A 161 2.03 -8.23 -3.87
C GLY A 161 3.31 -8.94 -3.42
N TYR A 162 3.90 -8.53 -2.29
CA TYR A 162 5.03 -9.23 -1.67
C TYR A 162 4.75 -10.72 -1.43
N LYS A 163 3.53 -11.08 -0.99
CA LYS A 163 3.16 -12.48 -0.76
C LYS A 163 3.16 -13.30 -2.05
N ASP A 164 2.79 -12.67 -3.17
CA ASP A 164 2.68 -13.34 -4.47
C ASP A 164 4.07 -13.73 -5.01
N ILE A 165 5.13 -12.99 -4.66
CA ILE A 165 6.50 -13.20 -5.18
C ILE A 165 7.47 -13.86 -4.19
N LEU A 166 7.06 -14.11 -2.94
CA LEU A 166 7.95 -14.54 -1.85
C LEU A 166 8.72 -15.84 -2.14
N HIS A 167 8.21 -16.69 -3.03
CA HIS A 167 8.78 -18.00 -3.35
C HIS A 167 9.43 -18.07 -4.74
N GLU A 168 9.55 -16.95 -5.43
CA GLU A 168 10.09 -16.91 -6.78
C GLU A 168 11.56 -16.47 -6.78
N GLU A 169 12.46 -17.37 -7.22
CA GLU A 169 13.92 -17.12 -7.22
C GLU A 169 14.36 -16.11 -8.30
N LYS A 170 13.49 -15.79 -9.27
CA LYS A 170 13.80 -14.92 -10.41
C LYS A 170 12.72 -13.86 -10.52
N GLY A 171 13.11 -12.59 -10.70
CA GLY A 171 12.19 -11.49 -10.89
C GLY A 171 12.46 -10.35 -9.91
N ILE A 172 11.40 -9.83 -9.31
CA ILE A 172 11.44 -8.70 -8.39
C ILE A 172 12.13 -9.12 -7.09
N ASN A 173 13.12 -8.35 -6.66
CA ASN A 173 13.78 -8.59 -5.38
C ASN A 173 12.85 -8.25 -4.21
N THR A 174 12.50 -9.25 -3.40
CA THR A 174 11.61 -9.14 -2.25
C THR A 174 12.05 -8.08 -1.23
N ASN A 175 13.36 -7.97 -0.97
CA ASN A 175 13.91 -6.97 -0.04
C ASN A 175 13.66 -5.55 -0.55
N ASN A 176 13.74 -5.33 -1.87
CA ASN A 176 13.44 -4.03 -2.47
C ASN A 176 11.96 -3.66 -2.32
N VAL A 177 11.06 -4.65 -2.36
CA VAL A 177 9.63 -4.43 -2.11
C VAL A 177 9.38 -4.03 -0.66
N ILE A 178 9.96 -4.75 0.31
CA ILE A 178 9.82 -4.40 1.73
C ILE A 178 10.37 -2.99 2.00
N LYS A 179 11.55 -2.66 1.45
CA LYS A 179 12.13 -1.31 1.56
C LYS A 179 11.21 -0.25 0.96
N LEU A 180 10.71 -0.47 -0.26
CA LEU A 180 9.80 0.47 -0.93
C LEU A 180 8.53 0.70 -0.11
N VAL A 181 7.90 -0.37 0.37
CA VAL A 181 6.68 -0.27 1.19
C VAL A 181 6.98 0.51 2.47
N PHE A 182 8.11 0.26 3.12
CA PHE A 182 8.51 1.03 4.31
C PHE A 182 8.74 2.52 4.01
N GLU A 183 9.39 2.86 2.88
CA GLU A 183 9.53 4.25 2.45
C GLU A 183 8.17 4.92 2.22
N PHE A 184 7.24 4.24 1.56
CA PHE A 184 5.89 4.77 1.36
C PHE A 184 5.12 4.94 2.69
N MET A 185 5.30 3.99 3.62
CA MET A 185 4.72 4.06 4.96
C MET A 185 5.21 5.27 5.74
N LYS A 186 6.53 5.53 5.76
CA LYS A 186 7.10 6.74 6.39
C LYS A 186 6.58 8.01 5.74
N GLY A 187 6.54 8.03 4.41
CA GLY A 187 6.05 9.16 3.65
C GLY A 187 4.61 9.56 3.98
N MET A 188 3.77 8.67 4.52
CA MET A 188 2.42 9.03 4.99
C MET A 188 2.44 10.10 6.10
N PHE A 189 3.47 10.09 6.95
CA PHE A 189 3.59 10.99 8.10
C PHE A 189 4.47 12.22 7.83
N GLU A 190 5.24 12.19 6.75
CA GLU A 190 6.14 13.27 6.34
C GLU A 190 5.47 14.25 5.37
N SER A 191 4.28 13.92 4.87
CA SER A 191 3.55 14.78 3.94
C SER A 191 3.13 16.10 4.60
N SER A 192 3.45 17.21 3.95
CA SER A 192 3.07 18.55 4.41
C SER A 192 1.62 18.94 4.07
N LYS A 193 0.94 18.15 3.22
CA LYS A 193 -0.38 18.48 2.66
C LYS A 193 -1.47 17.48 3.00
N ILE A 194 -1.16 16.19 3.01
CA ILE A 194 -2.07 15.18 3.54
C ILE A 194 -1.87 15.17 5.04
N LEU A 195 -2.87 15.65 5.78
CA LEU A 195 -2.86 15.54 7.24
C LEU A 195 -3.15 14.08 7.58
N TYR A 196 -2.13 13.39 8.08
CA TYR A 196 -2.30 12.03 8.57
C TYR A 196 -3.23 12.03 9.78
N SER A 197 -3.98 10.94 9.92
CA SER A 197 -4.85 10.69 11.06
C SER A 197 -4.56 9.31 11.65
N TRP A 198 -5.37 8.92 12.64
CA TRP A 198 -5.37 7.56 13.17
C TRP A 198 -5.55 6.48 12.08
N ARG A 199 -6.10 6.83 10.89
CA ARG A 199 -6.22 5.91 9.76
C ARG A 199 -4.85 5.53 9.19
N SER A 200 -3.98 6.52 8.98
CA SER A 200 -2.59 6.29 8.58
C SER A 200 -1.82 5.50 9.63
N GLU A 201 -2.03 5.81 10.91
CA GLU A 201 -1.41 5.07 12.02
C GLU A 201 -1.83 3.59 12.06
N LEU A 202 -3.13 3.31 11.91
CA LEU A 202 -3.62 1.93 11.83
C LEU A 202 -3.10 1.23 10.57
N ALA A 203 -3.17 1.91 9.42
CA ALA A 203 -2.69 1.38 8.16
C ALA A 203 -1.20 1.02 8.21
N TYR A 204 -0.38 1.82 8.89
CA TYR A 204 1.03 1.53 9.10
C TYR A 204 1.24 0.16 9.73
N PHE A 205 0.57 -0.13 10.84
CA PHE A 205 0.72 -1.43 11.51
C PHE A 205 0.02 -2.57 10.78
N ASP A 206 -1.12 -2.32 10.13
CA ASP A 206 -1.77 -3.32 9.28
C ASP A 206 -0.84 -3.77 8.14
N VAL A 207 -0.15 -2.83 7.51
CA VAL A 207 0.84 -3.12 6.46
C VAL A 207 2.08 -3.81 7.04
N ALA A 208 2.59 -3.36 8.18
CA ALA A 208 3.73 -4.01 8.85
C ALA A 208 3.44 -5.48 9.19
N ILE A 209 2.24 -5.75 9.74
CA ILE A 209 1.75 -7.10 10.03
C ILE A 209 1.62 -7.90 8.73
N LEU A 210 1.04 -7.32 7.69
CA LEU A 210 0.87 -7.96 6.40
C LEU A 210 2.22 -8.40 5.79
N LEU A 211 3.26 -7.58 5.92
CA LEU A 211 4.61 -7.89 5.42
C LEU A 211 5.30 -9.00 6.23
N ILE A 212 5.23 -8.96 7.56
CA ILE A 212 5.98 -9.92 8.40
C ILE A 212 5.28 -11.28 8.53
N THR A 213 3.95 -11.34 8.38
CA THR A 213 3.16 -12.57 8.58
C THR A 213 3.63 -13.75 7.70
N PRO A 214 3.82 -13.60 6.37
CA PRO A 214 4.25 -14.71 5.53
C PRO A 214 5.73 -15.08 5.69
N TRP A 215 6.53 -14.29 6.42
CA TRP A 215 7.95 -14.56 6.62
C TRP A 215 8.19 -15.86 7.42
N THR A 216 9.10 -16.71 6.93
CA THR A 216 9.47 -17.97 7.60
C THR A 216 10.96 -18.05 7.90
N LYS A 217 11.32 -18.62 9.06
CA LYS A 217 12.72 -18.74 9.54
C LYS A 217 13.64 -19.56 8.62
N THR A 218 13.06 -20.34 7.72
CA THR A 218 13.77 -21.19 6.75
C THR A 218 14.32 -20.43 5.55
N GLU A 219 14.00 -19.15 5.40
CA GLU A 219 14.63 -18.25 4.42
C GLU A 219 16.02 -17.84 4.94
N VAL A 220 16.98 -18.73 4.71
CA VAL A 220 18.38 -18.60 5.10
C VAL A 220 18.99 -17.34 4.46
N SER A 221 19.55 -16.48 5.33
CA SER A 221 20.51 -15.41 5.03
C SER A 221 20.00 -14.09 4.45
N SER A 222 19.37 -13.26 5.28
CA SER A 222 19.77 -11.85 5.26
C SER A 222 19.53 -11.19 6.61
N ASN A 223 20.63 -10.84 7.31
CA ASN A 223 20.55 -9.85 8.39
C ASN A 223 19.85 -8.57 7.89
N ASP A 224 20.01 -8.24 6.59
CA ASP A 224 19.43 -7.06 5.95
C ASP A 224 17.90 -6.97 6.02
N VAL A 225 17.15 -8.08 5.88
CA VAL A 225 15.68 -8.01 5.97
C VAL A 225 15.21 -7.82 7.40
N SER A 226 15.87 -8.48 8.35
CA SER A 226 15.56 -8.30 9.77
C SER A 226 15.74 -6.85 10.22
N HIS A 227 16.75 -6.15 9.68
CA HIS A 227 16.96 -4.73 9.96
C HIS A 227 15.79 -3.86 9.51
N ILE A 228 15.19 -4.13 8.35
CA ILE A 228 14.04 -3.33 7.86
C ILE A 228 12.83 -3.52 8.79
N PHE A 229 12.53 -4.75 9.22
CA PHE A 229 11.44 -4.98 10.18
C PHE A 229 11.71 -4.35 11.54
N ILE A 230 12.97 -4.35 12.00
CA ILE A 230 13.39 -3.63 13.20
C ILE A 230 13.20 -2.11 13.03
N ASP A 231 13.50 -1.55 11.86
CA ASP A 231 13.33 -0.13 11.60
C ASP A 231 11.85 0.27 11.51
N ILE A 232 11.00 -0.60 10.94
CA ILE A 232 9.53 -0.47 11.00
C ILE A 232 9.07 -0.45 12.47
N TRP A 233 9.56 -1.36 13.31
CA TRP A 233 9.25 -1.37 14.74
C TRP A 233 9.64 -0.06 15.43
N LYS A 234 10.90 0.37 15.26
CA LYS A 234 11.42 1.58 15.91
C LYS A 234 10.63 2.82 15.52
N TYR A 235 10.30 2.97 14.23
CA TYR A 235 9.52 4.08 13.74
C TYR A 235 8.09 4.04 14.29
N GLY A 236 7.42 2.89 14.24
CA GLY A 236 6.07 2.71 14.79
C GLY A 236 5.99 2.92 16.31
N HIS A 237 6.98 2.45 17.06
CA HIS A 237 7.08 2.67 18.50
C HIS A 237 7.24 4.17 18.82
N ALA A 238 8.12 4.87 18.10
CA ALA A 238 8.29 6.32 18.26
C ALA A 238 7.00 7.10 17.92
N LEU A 239 6.19 6.64 16.97
CA LEU A 239 4.87 7.20 16.72
C LEU A 239 3.94 7.02 17.93
N CYS A 240 3.86 5.80 18.48
CA CYS A 240 2.97 5.46 19.60
C CYS A 240 3.36 6.09 20.95
N ASN A 241 4.61 6.53 21.09
CA ASN A 241 5.08 7.25 22.28
C ASN A 241 4.63 8.72 22.34
N LYS A 242 3.94 9.23 21.30
CA LYS A 242 3.32 10.56 21.32
C LYS A 242 1.99 10.50 22.09
N LYS A 243 1.69 11.54 22.86
CA LYS A 243 0.60 11.57 23.88
C LYS A 243 -0.84 11.50 23.34
N GLU A 244 -1.05 11.33 22.03
CA GLU A 244 -2.36 11.44 21.38
C GLU A 244 -2.71 10.24 20.46
N VAL A 245 -2.00 9.11 20.59
CA VAL A 245 -2.26 7.90 19.79
C VAL A 245 -3.38 7.06 20.42
N ILE A 246 -4.36 6.66 19.60
CA ILE A 246 -5.52 5.87 20.05
C ILE A 246 -5.12 4.45 20.45
N GLU A 247 -5.87 3.86 21.39
CA GLU A 247 -5.60 2.51 21.92
C GLU A 247 -5.50 1.44 20.82
N SER A 248 -6.39 1.49 19.82
CA SER A 248 -6.40 0.54 18.69
C SER A 248 -5.07 0.49 17.92
N VAL A 249 -4.38 1.62 17.80
CA VAL A 249 -3.07 1.70 17.15
C VAL A 249 -2.01 1.02 18.02
N LYS A 250 -2.04 1.27 19.34
CA LYS A 250 -1.14 0.63 20.32
C LYS A 250 -1.33 -0.88 20.37
N ILE A 251 -2.57 -1.38 20.29
CA ILE A 251 -2.87 -2.82 20.18
C ILE A 251 -2.18 -3.41 18.93
N LYS A 252 -2.26 -2.72 17.79
CA LYS A 252 -1.64 -3.17 16.54
C LYS A 252 -0.12 -3.15 16.60
N LEU A 253 0.47 -2.14 17.25
CA LEU A 253 1.90 -2.14 17.57
C LEU A 253 2.27 -3.38 18.40
N ILE A 254 1.57 -3.66 19.51
CA ILE A 254 1.85 -4.83 20.36
C ILE A 254 1.80 -6.12 19.54
N ARG A 255 0.77 -6.30 18.71
CA ARG A 255 0.65 -7.46 17.81
C ARG A 255 1.82 -7.59 16.84
N TYR A 256 2.22 -6.49 16.22
CA TYR A 256 3.39 -6.46 15.35
C TYR A 256 4.67 -6.85 16.11
N GLY A 257 4.83 -6.36 17.34
CA GLY A 257 5.92 -6.75 18.23
C GLY A 257 5.94 -8.24 18.55
N GLY A 258 4.77 -8.83 18.81
CA GLY A 258 4.63 -10.28 18.99
C GLY A 258 5.10 -11.08 17.77
N LEU A 259 4.71 -10.66 16.56
CA LEU A 259 5.20 -11.27 15.32
C LEU A 259 6.71 -11.08 15.14
N LEU A 260 7.24 -9.90 15.48
CA LEU A 260 8.68 -9.63 15.42
C LEU A 260 9.46 -10.58 16.35
N LYS A 261 8.98 -10.78 17.58
CA LYS A 261 9.55 -11.76 18.54
C LYS A 261 9.52 -13.18 17.98
N GLU A 262 8.38 -13.58 17.43
CA GLU A 262 8.19 -14.91 16.85
C GLU A 262 9.17 -15.17 15.71
N LYS A 263 9.26 -14.25 14.74
CA LYS A 263 10.07 -14.39 13.52
C LYS A 263 11.55 -14.11 13.78
N PHE A 264 11.87 -13.16 14.65
CA PHE A 264 13.23 -12.68 14.93
C PHE A 264 13.51 -12.64 16.44
N PRO A 265 13.86 -13.78 17.09
CA PRO A 265 14.01 -13.86 18.54
C PRO A 265 15.05 -12.90 19.15
N HIS A 266 16.04 -12.45 18.37
CA HIS A 266 17.03 -11.47 18.82
C HIS A 266 16.42 -10.08 19.10
N THR A 267 15.17 -9.83 18.68
CA THR A 267 14.44 -8.57 18.92
C THR A 267 13.68 -8.55 20.25
N ASN A 268 13.59 -9.67 20.97
CA ASN A 268 12.75 -9.82 22.16
C ASN A 268 12.97 -8.72 23.19
N THR A 269 14.22 -8.48 23.60
CA THR A 269 14.53 -7.46 24.61
C THR A 269 14.11 -6.05 24.19
N MET A 270 14.28 -5.71 22.90
CA MET A 270 13.88 -4.41 22.36
C MET A 270 12.36 -4.26 22.35
N VAL A 271 11.63 -5.31 21.93
CA VAL A 271 10.16 -5.30 21.89
C VAL A 271 9.59 -5.22 23.32
N ASP A 272 10.12 -6.05 24.23
CA ASP A 272 9.65 -6.10 25.61
C ASP A 272 9.83 -4.76 26.32
N PHE A 273 11.02 -4.14 26.16
CA PHE A 273 11.28 -2.81 26.70
C PHE A 273 10.33 -1.76 26.12
N GLY A 274 10.17 -1.71 24.78
CA GLY A 274 9.33 -0.71 24.14
C GLY A 274 7.84 -0.82 24.53
N ILE A 275 7.34 -2.03 24.72
CA ILE A 275 5.95 -2.24 25.16
C ILE A 275 5.77 -1.88 26.63
N LEU A 276 6.73 -2.21 27.49
CA LEU A 276 6.68 -1.80 28.90
C LEU A 276 6.69 -0.26 29.04
N GLU A 277 7.40 0.47 28.19
CA GLU A 277 7.35 1.94 28.16
C GLU A 277 5.95 2.46 27.85
N ILE A 278 5.27 1.87 26.86
CA ILE A 278 3.89 2.26 26.51
C ILE A 278 2.94 1.98 27.67
N LEU A 279 3.04 0.81 28.30
CA LEU A 279 2.18 0.41 29.43
C LEU A 279 2.45 1.21 30.71
N ARG A 280 3.61 1.86 30.84
CA ARG A 280 3.90 2.79 31.95
C ARG A 280 3.15 4.11 31.80
N VAL A 281 2.91 4.53 30.56
CA VAL A 281 2.21 5.79 30.26
C VAL A 281 0.71 5.57 30.13
N ASP A 282 0.28 4.39 29.66
CA ASP A 282 -1.11 4.04 29.41
C ASP A 282 -1.53 2.79 30.22
N ASP A 283 -2.38 2.98 31.22
CA ASP A 283 -2.82 1.94 32.17
C ASP A 283 -4.00 1.09 31.65
N SER A 284 -4.26 1.09 30.35
CA SER A 284 -5.36 0.32 29.77
C SER A 284 -5.22 -1.19 30.03
N SER A 285 -6.29 -1.76 30.60
CA SER A 285 -6.42 -3.22 30.79
C SER A 285 -6.37 -4.01 29.48
N VAL A 286 -6.82 -3.41 28.36
CA VAL A 286 -6.80 -4.04 27.05
C VAL A 286 -5.36 -4.17 26.53
N LEU A 287 -4.56 -3.11 26.70
CA LEU A 287 -3.14 -3.13 26.32
C LEU A 287 -2.34 -4.14 27.16
N LYS A 288 -2.63 -4.24 28.45
CA LYS A 288 -2.00 -5.24 29.33
C LYS A 288 -2.36 -6.66 28.90
N ALA A 289 -3.62 -6.93 28.60
CA ALA A 289 -4.05 -8.24 28.12
C ALA A 289 -3.37 -8.61 26.79
N GLU A 290 -3.26 -7.67 25.85
CA GLU A 290 -2.57 -7.90 24.57
C GLU A 290 -1.06 -8.13 24.77
N ALA A 291 -0.42 -7.39 25.69
CA ALA A 291 0.99 -7.61 26.03
C ALA A 291 1.24 -8.99 26.66
N LEU A 292 0.34 -9.45 27.54
CA LEU A 292 0.40 -10.79 28.11
C LEU A 292 0.29 -11.88 27.03
N ASN A 293 -0.56 -11.69 26.02
CA ASN A 293 -0.72 -12.64 24.91
C ASN A 293 0.58 -12.87 24.13
N ILE A 294 1.49 -11.89 24.11
CA ILE A 294 2.80 -11.99 23.45
C ILE A 294 3.95 -12.26 24.44
N GLY A 295 3.61 -12.66 25.67
CA GLY A 295 4.55 -13.09 26.70
C GLY A 295 5.23 -11.95 27.46
N ILE A 296 4.59 -10.79 27.60
CA ILE A 296 5.09 -9.65 28.39
C ILE A 296 4.17 -9.44 29.58
N SER A 297 4.69 -9.66 30.78
CA SER A 297 4.02 -9.35 32.05
C SER A 297 4.66 -8.14 32.72
N GLN A 298 3.84 -7.26 33.29
CA GLN A 298 4.29 -6.23 34.25
C GLN A 298 4.66 -6.86 35.59
#